data_AF-H1VTV7-F1
#
_entry.id   AF-H1VTV7-F1
#
_cell.length_a   1.000
_cell.length_b   1.000
_cell.length_c   1.000
_cell.angle_alpha   90.00
_cell.angle_beta   90.00
_cell.angle_gamma   90.00
#
_symmetry.space_group_name_H-M   'P 1'
#
loop_
_entity.id
_entity.type
_entity.pdbx_description
1 polymer ?
#
loop_
_entity_poly.entity_id
_entity_poly.type
_entity_poly.pdbx_seq_one_letter_code
_entity_poly.pdbx_strand_id
1 'polypeptide(L)'
;MASSSSSTPMKVVDIHTHMYPPSYIKILESRTTIPVVRSFPQTPDPRLILLASEEQALDEATKDSSAKPPGRPLTSHYASLDQKVHFMDTHKIDISV
;
A
#
# COMPACT_ATOMS: atom_id res chain seq x y z
N MET A 1 12.99 52.27 -2.93
CA MET A 1 12.85 51.07 -2.10
C MET A 1 11.97 50.09 -2.86
N ALA A 2 12.54 48.99 -3.36
CA ALA A 2 11.77 47.98 -4.08
C ALA A 2 11.00 47.13 -3.07
N SER A 3 9.67 47.14 -3.17
CA SER A 3 8.76 46.30 -2.39
C SER A 3 8.97 44.84 -2.78
N SER A 4 9.62 44.04 -1.93
CA SER A 4 9.69 42.59 -2.10
C SER A 4 8.31 41.99 -1.81
N SER A 5 7.57 41.62 -2.85
CA SER A 5 6.36 40.81 -2.70
C SER A 5 6.77 39.44 -2.16
N SER A 6 6.48 39.19 -0.87
CA SER A 6 6.57 37.85 -0.30
C SER A 6 5.52 36.97 -0.99
N SER A 7 5.92 36.15 -1.95
CA SER A 7 5.07 35.08 -2.43
C SER A 7 5.03 33.99 -1.37
N THR A 8 3.84 33.72 -0.83
CA THR A 8 3.65 32.54 0.00
C THR A 8 3.97 31.30 -0.84
N PRO A 9 4.82 30.37 -0.37
CA PRO A 9 5.11 29.16 -1.12
C PRO A 9 3.82 28.37 -1.37
N MET A 10 3.60 27.99 -2.62
CA MET A 10 2.43 27.20 -3.02
C MET A 10 2.48 25.83 -2.31
N LYS A 11 1.38 25.45 -1.66
CA LYS A 11 1.25 24.16 -1.02
C LYS A 11 0.99 23.06 -2.05
N VAL A 12 1.76 21.97 -1.97
CA VAL A 12 1.56 20.77 -2.78
C VAL A 12 0.65 19.80 -2.03
N VAL A 13 -0.49 19.46 -2.64
CA VAL A 13 -1.49 18.56 -2.04
C VAL A 13 -1.65 17.30 -2.89
N ASP A 14 -1.44 16.14 -2.28
CA ASP A 14 -1.73 14.83 -2.87
C ASP A 14 -3.10 14.35 -2.39
N ILE A 15 -4.09 14.37 -3.30
CA ILE A 15 -5.47 13.94 -3.03
C ILE A 15 -5.74 12.49 -3.43
N HIS A 16 -4.75 11.79 -4.00
CA HIS A 16 -4.93 10.44 -4.49
C HIS A 16 -3.85 9.53 -3.91
N THR A 17 -3.98 9.26 -2.63
CA THR A 17 -3.06 8.43 -1.88
C THR A 17 -3.84 7.46 -1.01
N HIS A 18 -3.28 6.26 -0.81
CA HIS A 18 -3.99 5.16 -0.14
C HIS A 18 -3.20 4.61 1.02
N MET A 19 -3.91 4.03 1.98
CA MET A 19 -3.37 3.25 3.11
C MET A 19 -4.36 2.15 3.52
N TYR A 20 -3.83 1.05 4.06
CA TYR A 20 -4.59 0.03 4.77
C TYR A 20 -4.22 0.04 6.25
N PRO A 21 -5.08 0.53 7.15
CA PRO A 21 -4.77 0.55 8.58
C PRO A 21 -4.71 -0.87 9.16
N PRO A 22 -4.00 -1.09 10.28
CA PRO A 22 -3.83 -2.42 10.88
C PRO A 22 -5.15 -3.15 11.17
N SER A 23 -6.20 -2.43 11.56
CA SER A 23 -7.53 -3.01 11.80
C SER A 23 -8.17 -3.55 10.53
N TYR A 24 -7.98 -2.88 9.39
CA TYR A 24 -8.51 -3.33 8.10
C TYR A 24 -7.71 -4.52 7.56
N ILE A 25 -6.38 -4.52 7.73
CA ILE A 25 -5.53 -5.66 7.36
C ILE A 25 -5.98 -6.92 8.11
N LYS A 26 -6.26 -6.84 9.42
CA LYS A 26 -6.78 -7.97 10.21
C LYS A 26 -8.08 -8.54 9.65
N ILE A 27 -8.98 -7.67 9.17
CA ILE A 27 -10.20 -8.12 8.49
C ILE A 27 -9.83 -8.89 7.22
N LEU A 28 -8.95 -8.35 6.37
CA LEU A 28 -8.52 -9.01 5.13
C LEU A 28 -7.81 -10.34 5.36
N GLU A 29 -7.03 -10.47 6.45
CA GLU A 29 -6.41 -11.74 6.86
C GLU A 29 -7.45 -12.78 7.28
N SER A 30 -8.55 -12.36 7.90
CA SER A 30 -9.62 -13.28 8.35
C SER A 30 -10.54 -13.77 7.23
N ARG A 31 -10.57 -13.08 6.09
CA ARG A 31 -11.45 -13.43 4.95
C ARG A 31 -11.02 -14.71 4.25
N THR A 32 -11.96 -15.43 3.65
CA THR A 32 -11.69 -16.62 2.83
C THR A 32 -11.87 -16.40 1.33
N THR A 33 -12.50 -15.29 0.93
CA THR A 33 -12.70 -14.90 -0.47
C THR A 33 -12.15 -13.50 -0.72
N ILE A 34 -11.79 -13.22 -1.97
CA ILE A 34 -11.25 -11.91 -2.37
C ILE A 34 -12.18 -10.76 -1.92
N PRO A 35 -11.64 -9.62 -1.43
CA PRO A 35 -10.21 -9.36 -1.21
C PRO A 35 -9.67 -10.06 0.03
N VAL A 36 -8.41 -10.51 -0.01
CA VAL A 36 -7.79 -11.27 1.09
C VAL A 36 -6.31 -10.93 1.24
N VAL A 37 -5.80 -11.04 2.47
CA VAL A 37 -4.36 -11.01 2.77
C VAL A 37 -3.91 -12.40 3.24
N ARG A 38 -2.78 -12.87 2.69
CA ARG A 38 -2.20 -14.19 2.99
C ARG A 38 -0.68 -14.13 3.02
N SER A 39 -0.07 -14.79 3.99
CA SER A 39 1.38 -15.01 4.01
C SER A 39 1.74 -16.27 3.24
N PHE A 40 2.88 -16.24 2.58
CA PHE A 40 3.37 -17.35 1.78
C PHE A 40 4.88 -17.54 2.00
N PRO A 41 5.39 -18.78 2.11
CA PRO A 41 6.79 -19.03 2.43
C PRO A 41 7.79 -18.51 1.38
N GLN A 42 7.37 -18.35 0.13
CA GLN A 42 8.20 -17.90 -0.99
C GLN A 42 8.51 -16.39 -0.99
N THR A 43 7.96 -15.61 -0.05
CA THR A 43 8.09 -14.14 -0.05
C THR A 43 8.03 -13.58 1.38
N PRO A 44 8.86 -12.58 1.73
CA PRO A 44 8.91 -12.06 3.10
C PRO A 44 7.68 -11.23 3.48
N ASP A 45 7.04 -10.57 2.51
CA ASP A 45 5.87 -9.72 2.73
C ASP A 45 4.57 -10.50 2.50
N PRO A 46 3.53 -10.30 3.34
CA PRO A 46 2.20 -10.81 3.05
C PRO A 46 1.71 -10.34 1.68
N ARG A 47 0.87 -11.14 1.04
CA ARG A 47 0.31 -10.86 -0.28
C ARG A 47 -1.09 -10.33 -0.14
N LEU A 48 -1.35 -9.20 -0.81
CA LEU A 48 -2.66 -8.60 -0.99
C LEU A 48 -3.23 -9.04 -2.34
N ILE A 49 -4.37 -9.72 -2.31
CA ILE A 49 -5.11 -10.20 -3.49
C ILE A 49 -6.44 -9.45 -3.53
N LEU A 50 -6.70 -8.72 -4.62
CA LEU A 50 -7.86 -7.82 -4.74
C LEU A 50 -8.80 -8.15 -5.91
N LEU A 51 -8.28 -8.78 -6.98
CA LEU A 51 -9.00 -8.92 -8.24
C LEU A 51 -9.31 -10.39 -8.53
N ALA A 52 -10.48 -10.66 -9.13
CA ALA A 52 -10.88 -12.02 -9.53
C ALA A 52 -9.86 -12.67 -10.50
N SER A 53 -9.18 -11.86 -11.33
CA SER A 53 -8.11 -12.35 -12.21
C SER A 53 -6.89 -12.90 -11.47
N GLU A 54 -6.78 -12.68 -10.16
CA GLU A 54 -5.69 -13.16 -9.30
C GLU A 54 -6.05 -14.48 -8.59
N GLU A 55 -7.29 -14.97 -8.69
CA GLU A 55 -7.76 -16.20 -7.98
C GLU A 55 -7.00 -17.44 -8.41
N GLN A 56 -6.77 -17.63 -9.71
CA GLN A 56 -6.03 -18.78 -10.21
C GLN A 56 -4.60 -18.83 -9.63
N ALA A 57 -3.90 -17.69 -9.63
CA ALA A 57 -2.56 -17.61 -9.06
C ALA A 57 -2.56 -17.83 -7.54
N LEU A 58 -3.62 -17.39 -6.84
CA LEU A 58 -3.80 -17.65 -5.42
C LEU A 58 -3.95 -19.15 -5.13
N ASP A 59 -4.77 -19.85 -5.91
CA ASP A 59 -4.98 -21.30 -5.79
C ASP A 59 -3.70 -22.09 -6.07
N GLU A 60 -2.96 -21.70 -7.12
CA GLU A 60 -1.68 -22.32 -7.50
C GLU A 60 -0.64 -22.15 -6.37
N ALA A 61 -0.44 -20.93 -5.88
CA ALA A 61 0.53 -20.64 -4.83
C ALA A 61 0.16 -21.22 -3.45
N THR A 62 -1.11 -21.55 -3.24
CA THR A 62 -1.56 -22.25 -2.02
C THR A 62 -1.24 -23.74 -2.08
N LYS A 63 -1.21 -24.34 -3.28
CA LYS A 63 -0.95 -25.77 -3.49
C LYS A 63 0.52 -26.09 -3.74
N ASP A 64 1.26 -25.16 -4.33
CA ASP A 64 2.65 -25.32 -4.73
C ASP A 64 3.50 -24.12 -4.29
N SER A 65 4.42 -24.34 -3.36
CA SER A 65 5.34 -23.31 -2.86
C SER A 65 6.39 -22.85 -3.88
N SER A 66 6.56 -23.58 -4.99
CA SER A 66 7.44 -23.19 -6.09
C SER A 66 6.74 -22.28 -7.12
N ALA A 67 5.41 -22.15 -7.04
CA ALA A 67 4.66 -21.25 -7.89
C ALA A 67 4.95 -19.77 -7.58
N LYS A 68 4.67 -18.90 -8.55
CA LYS A 68 4.86 -17.46 -8.41
C LYS A 68 3.96 -16.89 -7.29
N PRO A 69 4.46 -16.00 -6.41
CA PRO A 69 3.61 -15.35 -5.41
C PRO A 69 2.43 -14.59 -6.05
N PRO A 70 1.19 -14.77 -5.55
CA PRO A 70 0.01 -14.13 -6.10
C PRO A 70 -0.10 -12.66 -5.66
N GLY A 71 -0.96 -11.91 -6.33
CA GLY A 71 -1.26 -10.52 -5.98
C GLY A 71 -0.02 -9.64 -5.85
N ARG A 72 -0.04 -8.70 -4.90
CA ARG A 72 1.03 -7.71 -4.68
C ARG A 72 1.53 -7.76 -3.22
N PRO A 73 2.79 -7.40 -2.96
CA PRO A 73 3.29 -7.35 -1.59
C PRO A 73 2.60 -6.25 -0.79
N LEU A 74 2.10 -6.59 0.39
CA LEU A 74 1.59 -5.64 1.38
C LEU A 74 2.76 -5.08 2.20
N THR A 75 3.50 -4.16 1.59
CA THR A 75 4.68 -3.54 2.20
C THR A 75 4.30 -2.48 3.24
N SER A 76 5.29 -1.99 4.00
CA SER A 76 5.12 -0.88 4.95
C SER A 76 4.54 0.40 4.31
N HIS A 77 4.73 0.62 3.01
CA HIS A 77 4.17 1.76 2.29
C HIS A 77 2.64 1.81 2.30
N TYR A 78 1.97 0.67 2.50
CA TYR A 78 0.52 0.60 2.66
C TYR A 78 0.08 0.68 4.13
N ALA A 79 0.90 0.21 5.07
CA ALA A 79 0.48 -0.06 6.44
C ALA A 79 1.06 0.88 7.51
N SER A 80 2.14 1.61 7.22
CA SER A 80 2.85 2.49 8.16
C SER A 80 2.57 3.96 7.85
N LEU A 81 2.09 4.70 8.86
CA LEU A 81 1.90 6.14 8.75
C LEU A 81 3.24 6.87 8.65
N ASP A 82 4.26 6.45 9.40
CA ASP A 82 5.60 7.03 9.33
C ASP A 82 6.18 6.86 7.92
N GLN A 83 5.92 5.72 7.26
CA GLN A 83 6.34 5.51 5.87
C GLN A 83 5.59 6.43 4.89
N LYS A 84 4.32 6.78 5.17
CA LYS A 84 3.58 7.78 4.39
C LYS A 84 4.18 9.17 4.55
N VAL A 85 4.47 9.59 5.78
CA VAL A 85 5.11 10.88 6.06
C VAL A 85 6.49 10.95 5.40
N HIS A 86 7.30 9.89 5.52
CA HIS A 86 8.60 9.83 4.84
C HIS A 86 8.47 9.94 3.31
N PHE A 87 7.45 9.30 2.71
CA PHE A 87 7.15 9.45 1.29
C PHE A 87 6.79 10.89 0.94
N MET A 88 5.96 11.56 1.75
CA MET A 88 5.60 12.97 1.57
C MET A 88 6.84 13.88 1.61
N ASP A 89 7.71 13.70 2.61
CA ASP A 89 8.95 14.47 2.79
C ASP A 89 9.89 14.31 1.58
N THR A 90 10.06 13.06 1.13
CA THR A 90 10.93 12.73 -0.02
C THR A 90 10.45 13.40 -1.30
N HIS A 91 9.14 13.57 -1.47
CA HIS A 91 8.53 14.12 -2.68
C HIS A 91 8.06 15.58 -2.53
N LYS A 92 8.35 16.23 -1.40
CA LYS A 92 7.95 17.62 -1.09
C LYS A 92 6.43 17.83 -1.18
N ILE A 93 5.66 16.87 -0.69
CA ILE A 93 4.20 16.95 -0.57
C ILE A 93 3.89 17.52 0.81
N ASP A 94 3.19 18.67 0.86
CA ASP A 94 2.85 19.31 2.14
C ASP A 94 1.67 18.62 2.84
N ILE A 95 0.69 18.15 2.07
CA ILE A 95 -0.57 17.61 2.59
C ILE A 95 -0.98 16.40 1.75
N SER A 96 -1.45 15.35 2.42
CA SER A 96 -2.06 14.18 1.81
C SER A 96 -3.46 13.95 2.39
N VAL A 97 -4.41 13.60 1.53
CA VAL A 97 -5.79 13.26 1.90
C VAL A 97 -5.99 11.75 1.87
#